data_AF-A0AA38IC07-F1
#
_entry.id   AF-A0AA38IC07-F1
#
_cell.length_a   1.000
_cell.length_b   1.000
_cell.length_c   1.000
_cell.angle_alpha   90.00
_cell.angle_beta   90.00
_cell.angle_gamma   90.00
#
_symmetry.space_group_name_H-M   'P 1'
#
loop_
_entity.id
_entity.type
_entity.pdbx_description
1 polymer ?
#
loop_
_entity_poly.entity_id
_entity_poly.type
_entity_poly.pdbx_seq_one_letter_code
_entity_poly.pdbx_strand_id
1 'polypeptide(L)'
;MAWEEGIPKVHRSLLSEEFSHSFGKRRCRYGLYQAPQRMEIHARALRYICGGALLFCKWEDWEFMDAFYFCFISLSTIGFGDLVPGDKIYRRGDGTDLVDEVLELSFIFCSMYLMLGMALIAMCFNLMQEEVIHKIRTTVRTVKYILRCDR
;
A
#
# COMPACT_ATOMS: atom_id res chain seq x y z
N MET A 1 25.41 38.49 -21.24
CA MET A 1 24.14 38.21 -20.58
C MET A 1 24.29 36.87 -19.88
N ALA A 2 24.71 36.95 -18.62
CA ALA A 2 25.17 35.86 -17.79
C ALA A 2 24.09 35.56 -16.74
N TRP A 3 23.69 34.30 -16.59
CA TRP A 3 23.28 33.73 -15.31
C TRP A 3 23.32 32.19 -15.36
N GLU A 4 24.54 31.64 -15.41
CA GLU A 4 24.86 30.50 -14.55
C GLU A 4 25.31 31.08 -13.20
N GLU A 5 24.97 30.41 -12.10
CA GLU A 5 25.38 30.59 -10.70
C GLU A 5 24.23 30.91 -9.72
N GLY A 6 23.93 29.93 -8.85
CA GLY A 6 23.43 30.25 -7.49
C GLY A 6 22.22 29.49 -6.95
N ILE A 7 22.03 28.18 -7.19
CA ILE A 7 21.15 27.39 -6.31
C ILE A 7 21.97 26.99 -5.06
N PRO A 8 21.65 27.49 -3.85
CA PRO A 8 22.48 27.31 -2.67
C PRO A 8 22.51 25.85 -2.21
N LYS A 9 23.73 25.32 -2.01
CA LYS A 9 24.02 23.94 -1.56
C LYS A 9 23.47 23.59 -0.16
N VAL A 10 22.97 24.56 0.59
CA VAL A 10 22.51 24.41 1.99
C VAL A 10 21.19 23.64 2.12
N HIS A 11 20.29 23.71 1.13
CA HIS A 11 18.97 23.06 1.26
C HIS A 11 19.03 21.53 1.06
N ARG A 12 20.04 21.01 0.34
CA ARG A 12 20.22 19.57 0.14
C ARG A 12 20.83 18.89 1.38
N SER A 13 21.67 19.61 2.13
CA SER A 13 22.26 19.11 3.38
C SER A 13 21.22 19.03 4.50
N LEU A 14 20.33 20.02 4.65
CA LEU A 14 19.32 20.04 5.71
C LEU A 14 18.27 18.91 5.56
N LEU A 15 17.84 18.61 4.33
CA LEU A 15 16.94 17.45 4.09
C LEU A 15 17.62 16.10 4.36
N SER A 16 18.94 15.99 4.19
CA SER A 16 19.67 14.76 4.55
C SER A 16 19.90 14.63 6.06
N GLU A 17 20.05 15.75 6.78
CA GLU A 17 20.28 15.76 8.22
C GLU A 17 18.99 15.52 9.03
N GLU A 18 17.84 16.06 8.63
CA GLU A 18 16.55 15.71 9.26
C GLU A 18 16.18 14.24 9.03
N PHE A 19 16.46 13.71 7.83
CA PHE A 19 16.27 12.29 7.54
C PHE A 19 17.22 11.41 8.35
N SER A 20 18.45 11.88 8.62
CA SER A 20 19.45 11.16 9.43
C SER A 20 19.12 11.18 10.93
N HIS A 21 18.61 12.28 11.47
CA HIS A 21 18.39 12.43 12.92
C HIS A 21 17.19 11.60 13.44
N SER A 22 16.18 11.33 12.60
CA SER A 22 15.09 10.39 12.94
C SER A 22 15.48 8.91 12.80
N PHE A 23 16.53 8.61 12.02
CA PHE A 23 17.07 7.26 11.82
C PHE A 23 18.17 6.88 12.84
N GLY A 24 18.82 7.85 13.48
CA GLY A 24 19.99 7.64 14.36
C GLY A 24 19.72 6.99 15.73
N LYS A 25 18.49 7.04 16.26
CA LYS A 25 18.15 6.44 17.57
C LYS A 25 17.40 5.11 17.52
N ARG A 26 17.02 4.63 16.33
CA ARG A 26 16.34 3.35 16.13
C ARG A 26 17.28 2.33 15.49
N ARG A 27 18.48 2.09 16.06
CA ARG A 27 19.45 1.12 15.50
C ARG A 27 19.69 -0.13 16.36
N CYS A 28 19.26 -0.15 17.64
CA CYS A 28 19.50 -1.29 18.55
C CYS A 28 18.25 -2.11 18.94
N ARG A 29 17.15 -2.06 18.16
CA ARG A 29 15.97 -2.92 18.38
C ARG A 29 15.53 -3.70 17.12
N TYR A 30 16.47 -3.98 16.22
CA TYR A 30 16.21 -4.63 14.92
C TYR A 30 16.82 -6.04 14.80
N GLY A 31 17.50 -6.55 15.85
CA GLY A 31 18.22 -7.83 15.80
C GLY A 31 17.46 -9.05 16.34
N LEU A 32 16.27 -8.88 16.91
CA LEU A 32 15.55 -9.95 17.64
C LEU A 32 14.15 -10.29 17.10
N TYR A 33 13.72 -9.70 15.98
CA TYR A 33 12.43 -10.02 15.34
C TYR A 33 12.58 -10.95 14.10
N GLN A 34 13.77 -11.45 13.79
CA GLN A 34 14.08 -11.87 12.41
C GLN A 34 13.80 -13.34 12.03
N ALA A 35 12.98 -14.10 12.76
CA ALA A 35 12.74 -15.51 12.40
C ALA A 35 11.31 -15.85 11.92
N PRO A 36 10.19 -15.27 12.43
CA PRO A 36 8.85 -15.71 12.02
C PRO A 36 8.04 -14.77 11.08
N GLN A 37 8.48 -13.54 10.75
CA GLN A 37 7.58 -12.58 10.06
C GLN A 37 7.35 -12.79 8.56
N ARG A 38 8.19 -13.56 7.88
CA ARG A 38 8.18 -13.65 6.41
C ARG A 38 6.87 -14.22 5.83
N MET A 39 6.19 -15.12 6.55
CA MET A 39 4.95 -15.78 6.09
C MET A 39 3.67 -15.04 6.53
N GLU A 40 3.75 -14.23 7.59
CA GLU A 40 2.61 -13.52 8.19
C GLU A 40 2.09 -12.36 7.31
N ILE A 41 2.97 -11.74 6.53
CA ILE A 41 2.65 -10.50 5.78
C ILE A 41 1.74 -10.83 4.59
N HIS A 42 2.12 -11.83 3.81
CA HIS A 42 1.30 -12.32 2.69
C HIS A 42 -0.07 -12.80 3.19
N ALA A 43 -0.11 -13.52 4.32
CA ALA A 43 -1.34 -14.01 4.91
C ALA A 43 -2.29 -12.87 5.35
N ARG A 44 -1.79 -11.74 5.86
CA ARG A 44 -2.63 -10.59 6.26
C ARG A 44 -3.25 -9.89 5.06
N ALA A 45 -2.47 -9.64 4.01
CA ALA A 45 -2.97 -9.04 2.77
C ALA A 45 -3.98 -9.96 2.08
N LEU A 46 -3.68 -11.27 1.99
CA LEU A 46 -4.58 -12.28 1.42
C LEU A 46 -5.90 -12.37 2.18
N ARG A 47 -5.87 -12.44 3.52
CA ARG A 47 -7.11 -12.47 4.34
C ARG A 47 -7.96 -11.22 4.13
N TYR A 48 -7.35 -10.06 4.03
CA TYR A 48 -8.06 -8.80 3.83
C TYR A 48 -8.67 -8.67 2.42
N ILE A 49 -7.96 -9.10 1.38
CA ILE A 49 -8.46 -9.08 0.00
C ILE A 49 -9.59 -10.13 -0.17
N CYS A 50 -9.41 -11.35 0.35
CA CYS A 50 -10.46 -12.37 0.32
C CYS A 50 -11.69 -11.95 1.13
N GLY A 51 -11.51 -11.33 2.30
CA GLY A 51 -12.61 -10.82 3.11
C GLY A 51 -13.39 -9.71 2.42
N GLY A 52 -12.70 -8.78 1.76
CA GLY A 52 -13.33 -7.72 0.95
C GLY A 52 -14.12 -8.28 -0.23
N ALA A 53 -13.52 -9.18 -1.01
CA ALA A 53 -14.18 -9.80 -2.16
C ALA A 53 -15.46 -10.57 -1.76
N LEU A 54 -15.44 -11.31 -0.65
CA LEU A 54 -16.62 -12.00 -0.13
C LEU A 54 -17.69 -11.03 0.39
N LEU A 55 -17.30 -9.93 1.03
CA LEU A 55 -18.22 -8.91 1.52
C LEU A 55 -18.97 -8.27 0.35
N PHE A 56 -18.25 -7.81 -0.68
CA PHE A 56 -18.86 -7.18 -1.86
C PHE A 56 -19.66 -8.16 -2.71
N CYS A 57 -19.20 -9.41 -2.85
CA CYS A 57 -19.97 -10.46 -3.53
C CYS A 57 -21.32 -10.71 -2.85
N LYS A 58 -21.38 -10.66 -1.52
CA LYS A 58 -22.63 -10.90 -0.78
C LYS A 58 -23.55 -9.68 -0.66
N TRP A 59 -23.00 -8.47 -0.65
CA TRP A 59 -23.77 -7.23 -0.51
C TRP A 59 -24.31 -6.71 -1.85
N GLU A 60 -23.46 -6.71 -2.87
CA GLU A 60 -23.77 -6.13 -4.19
C GLU A 60 -24.15 -7.20 -5.23
N ASP A 61 -24.16 -8.48 -4.83
CA ASP A 61 -24.43 -9.63 -5.71
C ASP A 61 -23.50 -9.63 -6.95
N TRP A 62 -22.25 -9.19 -6.75
CA TRP A 62 -21.23 -9.17 -7.80
C TRP A 62 -20.55 -10.53 -7.90
N GLU A 63 -20.13 -10.90 -9.12
CA GLU A 63 -19.26 -12.06 -9.30
C GLU A 63 -17.94 -11.85 -8.54
N PHE A 64 -17.35 -12.94 -8.03
CA PHE A 64 -16.11 -12.89 -7.26
C PHE A 64 -14.97 -12.17 -8.00
N MET A 65 -14.91 -12.32 -9.33
CA MET A 65 -13.90 -11.68 -10.17
C MET A 65 -14.10 -10.17 -10.27
N ASP A 66 -15.35 -9.69 -10.40
CA ASP A 66 -15.69 -8.26 -10.42
C ASP A 66 -15.38 -7.61 -9.07
N ALA A 67 -15.77 -8.27 -7.98
CA ALA A 67 -15.49 -7.79 -6.62
C ALA A 67 -13.99 -7.70 -6.34
N PHE A 68 -13.21 -8.71 -6.77
CA PHE A 68 -11.75 -8.68 -6.66
C PHE A 68 -11.12 -7.57 -7.51
N TYR A 69 -11.59 -7.39 -8.74
CA TYR A 69 -11.13 -6.34 -9.66
C TYR A 69 -11.36 -4.94 -9.06
N PHE A 70 -12.56 -4.68 -8.54
CA PHE A 70 -12.89 -3.43 -7.87
C PHE A 70 -11.97 -3.15 -6.66
N CYS A 71 -11.78 -4.14 -5.78
CA CYS A 71 -10.88 -4.02 -4.64
C CYS A 71 -9.44 -3.74 -5.10
N PHE A 72 -8.94 -4.46 -6.11
CA PHE A 72 -7.57 -4.31 -6.60
C PHE A 72 -7.33 -2.92 -7.20
N ILE A 73 -8.25 -2.41 -8.03
CA ILE A 73 -8.11 -1.09 -8.68
C ILE A 73 -8.20 0.05 -7.70
N SER A 74 -9.07 -0.07 -6.69
CA SER A 74 -9.20 0.94 -5.65
C SER A 74 -7.96 0.98 -4.75
N LEU A 75 -7.44 -0.20 -4.36
CA LEU A 75 -6.24 -0.31 -3.52
C LEU A 75 -4.95 0.05 -4.25
N SER A 76 -4.86 -0.26 -5.55
CA SER A 76 -3.74 0.18 -6.40
C SER A 76 -3.82 1.66 -6.77
N THR A 77 -4.86 2.37 -6.33
CA THR A 77 -5.13 3.79 -6.63
C THR A 77 -5.26 4.08 -8.13
N ILE A 78 -5.48 3.05 -8.97
CA ILE A 78 -5.75 3.21 -10.40
C ILE A 78 -7.11 3.89 -10.58
N GLY A 79 -8.12 3.42 -9.83
CA GLY A 79 -9.43 4.07 -9.70
C GLY A 79 -10.16 4.35 -11.03
N PHE A 80 -10.30 3.36 -11.92
CA PHE A 80 -11.04 3.54 -13.18
C PHE A 80 -12.49 4.03 -12.98
N GLY A 81 -13.14 3.63 -11.88
CA GLY A 81 -14.49 4.09 -11.53
C GLY A 81 -15.59 3.48 -12.41
N ASP A 82 -15.29 2.39 -13.10
CA ASP A 82 -16.22 1.62 -13.94
C ASP A 82 -17.18 0.75 -13.13
N LEU A 83 -16.71 0.25 -11.99
CA LEU A 83 -17.49 -0.48 -11.01
C LEU A 83 -17.56 0.36 -9.74
N VAL A 84 -18.77 0.76 -9.35
CA VAL A 84 -19.03 1.56 -8.14
C VAL A 84 -20.14 0.88 -7.34
N PRO A 85 -19.96 0.67 -6.02
CA PRO A 85 -21.01 0.14 -5.17
C PRO A 85 -22.24 1.05 -5.25
N GLY A 86 -23.42 0.45 -5.45
CA GLY A 86 -24.71 1.13 -5.60
C GLY A 86 -25.13 1.38 -7.04
N ASP A 87 -24.25 1.30 -8.05
CA ASP A 87 -24.61 1.64 -9.44
C ASP A 87 -25.57 0.62 -10.08
N LYS A 88 -25.40 -0.68 -9.77
CA LYS A 88 -26.30 -1.74 -10.28
C LYS A 88 -27.70 -1.61 -9.66
N ILE A 89 -27.76 -1.23 -8.39
CA ILE A 89 -29.01 -1.07 -7.63
C ILE A 89 -29.73 0.21 -8.08
N TYR A 90 -29.00 1.32 -8.23
CA TYR A 90 -29.52 2.59 -8.74
C TYR A 90 -30.15 2.45 -10.14
N ARG A 91 -29.45 1.76 -11.06
CA ARG A 91 -29.93 1.55 -12.44
C ARG A 91 -31.17 0.66 -12.50
N ARG A 92 -31.43 -0.17 -11.48
CA ARG A 92 -32.62 -1.02 -11.43
C ARG A 92 -33.93 -0.24 -11.20
N GLY A 93 -33.83 1.04 -10.84
CA GLY A 93 -34.90 2.02 -11.12
C GLY A 93 -36.22 1.78 -10.38
N ASP A 94 -36.17 1.24 -9.16
CA ASP A 94 -37.33 1.22 -8.27
C ASP A 94 -37.14 2.36 -7.25
N GLY A 95 -37.79 3.51 -7.47
CA GLY A 95 -37.63 4.74 -6.68
C GLY A 95 -38.25 4.65 -5.28
N THR A 96 -37.93 3.57 -4.56
CA THR A 96 -38.39 3.30 -3.20
C THR A 96 -37.34 3.78 -2.19
N ASP A 97 -37.81 4.35 -1.07
CA ASP A 97 -36.95 4.94 -0.02
C ASP A 97 -35.92 3.95 0.57
N LEU A 98 -36.19 2.64 0.45
CA LEU A 98 -35.29 1.56 0.87
C LEU A 98 -33.98 1.51 0.06
N VAL A 99 -33.99 1.98 -1.19
CA VAL A 99 -32.81 1.92 -2.07
C VAL A 99 -31.77 2.97 -1.68
N ASP A 100 -32.23 4.12 -1.17
CA ASP A 100 -31.37 5.22 -0.74
C ASP A 100 -30.52 4.80 0.48
N GLU A 101 -31.13 4.13 1.46
CA GLU A 101 -30.39 3.60 2.62
C GLU A 101 -29.37 2.52 2.24
N VAL A 102 -29.69 1.64 1.29
CA VAL A 102 -28.76 0.59 0.83
C VAL A 102 -27.56 1.19 0.09
N LEU A 103 -27.78 2.26 -0.68
CA LEU A 103 -26.72 3.03 -1.35
C LEU A 103 -25.77 3.65 -0.34
N GLU A 104 -26.29 4.35 0.68
CA GLU A 104 -25.48 4.98 1.72
C GLU A 104 -24.63 3.95 2.48
N LEU A 105 -25.23 2.82 2.89
CA LEU A 105 -24.50 1.75 3.56
C LEU A 105 -23.36 1.20 2.70
N SER A 106 -23.61 0.96 1.42
CA SER A 106 -22.60 0.43 0.50
C SER A 106 -21.39 1.35 0.35
N PHE A 107 -21.60 2.68 0.29
CA PHE A 107 -20.51 3.66 0.30
C PHE A 107 -19.77 3.73 1.64
N ILE A 108 -20.49 3.63 2.77
CA ILE A 108 -19.89 3.61 4.10
C ILE A 108 -18.97 2.40 4.25
N PHE A 109 -19.44 1.19 3.92
CA PHE A 109 -18.63 -0.03 3.95
C PHE A 109 -17.44 0.06 3.00
N CYS A 110 -17.63 0.63 1.80
CA CYS A 110 -16.55 0.87 0.85
C CYS A 110 -15.46 1.78 1.44
N SER A 111 -15.84 2.92 2.01
CA SER A 111 -14.88 3.87 2.59
C SER A 111 -14.08 3.27 3.76
N MET A 112 -14.77 2.58 4.69
CA MET A 112 -14.12 1.91 5.82
C MET A 112 -13.15 0.84 5.34
N TYR A 113 -13.56 0.05 4.34
CA TYR A 113 -12.70 -0.93 3.71
C TYR A 113 -11.46 -0.24 3.13
N LEU A 114 -11.61 0.72 2.23
CA LEU A 114 -10.49 1.40 1.55
C LEU A 114 -9.51 2.05 2.53
N MET A 115 -9.97 2.68 3.61
CA MET A 115 -9.09 3.24 4.63
C MET A 115 -8.23 2.16 5.31
N LEU A 116 -8.84 1.02 5.64
CA LEU A 116 -8.11 -0.10 6.26
C LEU A 116 -7.12 -0.72 5.26
N GLY A 117 -7.48 -0.78 3.98
CA GLY A 117 -6.63 -1.30 2.92
C GLY A 117 -5.41 -0.44 2.64
N MET A 118 -5.57 0.88 2.59
CA MET A 118 -4.45 1.81 2.42
C MET A 118 -3.49 1.76 3.62
N ALA A 119 -4.00 1.62 4.85
CA ALA A 119 -3.18 1.44 6.04
C ALA A 119 -2.38 0.12 6.02
N LEU A 120 -3.03 -0.97 5.58
CA LEU A 120 -2.36 -2.27 5.42
C LEU A 120 -1.29 -2.22 4.33
N ILE A 121 -1.55 -1.55 3.21
CA ILE A 121 -0.58 -1.37 2.12
C ILE A 121 0.64 -0.57 2.62
N ALA A 122 0.44 0.50 3.38
CA ALA A 122 1.52 1.27 3.98
C ALA A 122 2.37 0.41 4.95
N MET A 123 1.74 -0.39 5.81
CA MET A 123 2.43 -1.32 6.69
C MET A 123 3.22 -2.38 5.90
N CYS A 124 2.61 -2.92 4.83
CA CYS A 124 3.26 -3.90 3.96
C CYS A 124 4.47 -3.31 3.24
N PHE A 125 4.37 -2.09 2.70
CA PHE A 125 5.50 -1.43 2.04
C PHE A 125 6.64 -1.14 3.00
N ASN A 126 6.34 -0.67 4.22
CA ASN A 126 7.36 -0.44 5.24
C ASN A 126 8.16 -1.73 5.54
N LEU A 127 7.49 -2.87 5.67
CA LEU A 127 8.15 -4.17 5.88
C LEU A 127 8.91 -4.66 4.64
N MET A 128 8.36 -4.48 3.45
CA MET A 128 9.03 -4.85 2.20
C MET A 128 10.35 -4.08 2.02
N GLN A 129 10.35 -2.79 2.34
CA GLN A 129 11.55 -1.96 2.31
C GLN A 129 12.62 -2.49 3.27
N GLU A 130 12.24 -2.88 4.50
CA GLU A 130 13.18 -3.46 5.47
C GLU A 130 13.83 -4.75 4.94
N GLU A 131 13.07 -5.66 4.34
CA GLU A 131 13.62 -6.88 3.76
C GLU A 131 14.55 -6.60 2.57
N VAL A 132 14.11 -5.72 1.66
CA VAL A 132 14.87 -5.34 0.47
C VAL A 132 16.18 -4.67 0.87
N ILE A 133 16.17 -3.77 1.86
CA ILE A 133 17.38 -3.11 2.38
C ILE A 133 18.38 -4.14 2.94
N HIS A 134 17.90 -5.18 3.63
CA HIS A 134 18.77 -6.25 4.14
C HIS A 134 19.41 -7.07 3.01
N LYS A 135 18.65 -7.44 1.98
CA LYS A 135 19.17 -8.15 0.81
C LYS A 135 20.15 -7.29 0.02
N ILE A 136 19.79 -6.03 -0.25
CA ILE A 136 20.64 -5.07 -0.97
C ILE A 136 21.98 -4.88 -0.24
N ARG A 137 22.00 -4.69 1.08
CA ARG A 137 23.28 -4.52 1.81
C ARG A 137 24.19 -5.74 1.69
N THR A 138 23.63 -6.95 1.70
CA THR A 138 24.41 -8.19 1.56
C THR A 138 24.91 -8.35 0.12
N THR A 139 24.06 -8.10 -0.87
CA THR A 139 24.46 -8.13 -2.29
C THR A 139 25.52 -7.08 -2.58
N VAL A 140 25.36 -5.84 -2.11
CA VAL A 140 26.34 -4.75 -2.29
C VAL A 140 27.69 -5.10 -1.66
N ARG A 141 27.72 -5.69 -0.45
CA ARG A 141 28.98 -6.16 0.14
C ARG A 141 29.62 -7.25 -0.71
N THR A 142 28.85 -8.24 -1.15
CA THR A 142 29.33 -9.35 -1.98
C THR A 142 29.89 -8.86 -3.31
N VAL A 143 29.17 -7.97 -3.99
CA VAL A 143 29.63 -7.31 -5.22
C VAL A 143 30.91 -6.51 -4.97
N LYS A 144 30.99 -5.76 -3.86
CA LYS A 144 32.21 -5.01 -3.49
C LYS A 144 33.40 -5.94 -3.19
N TYR A 145 33.17 -7.12 -2.62
CA TYR A 145 34.21 -8.13 -2.42
C TYR A 145 34.68 -8.72 -3.75
N ILE A 146 33.75 -9.10 -4.65
CA ILE A 146 34.06 -9.63 -5.98
C ILE A 146 34.88 -8.62 -6.79
N LEU A 147 34.44 -7.35 -6.83
CA LEU A 147 35.16 -6.27 -7.53
C LEU A 147 36.55 -5.95 -6.94
N ARG A 148 36.84 -6.35 -5.70
CA ARG A 148 38.17 -6.20 -5.09
C ARG A 148 39.12 -7.35 -5.40
N CYS A 149 38.62 -8.52 -5.75
CA CYS A 149 39.44 -9.66 -6.18
C CYS A 149 39.76 -9.64 -7.68
N ASP A 150 38.98 -8.90 -8.46
CA ASP A 150 39.18 -8.73 -9.91
C ASP A 150 40.23 -7.66 -10.27
N ARG A 151 40.83 -6.98 -9.27
CA ARG A 151 41.88 -5.96 -9.44
C ARG A 151 43.11 -6.29 -8.64
#